data_AF-T1B8R6-F1
#
_entry.id   AF-T1B8R6-F1
#
_cell.length_a   1.000
_cell.length_b   1.000
_cell.length_c   1.000
_cell.angle_alpha   90.00
_cell.angle_beta   90.00
_cell.angle_gamma   90.00
#
_symmetry.space_group_name_H-M   'P 1'
#
loop_
_entity.id
_entity.type
_entity.pdbx_description
1 polymer ?
#
loop_
_entity_poly.entity_id
_entity_poly.type
_entity_poly.pdbx_seq_one_letter_code
_entity_poly.pdbx_strand_id
1 'polypeptide(L)' 'TKAGRPMVRVTAINAPRADQMRRLGFMAGQIQVPDDFDTLGADAIAALFASKQ' A
#
# COMPACT_ATOMS: atom_id res chain seq x y z
N THR A 1 28.26 -20.13 6.00
CA THR A 1 28.23 -19.79 7.45
C THR A 1 29.06 -18.54 7.67
N LYS A 2 28.44 -17.39 7.95
CA LYS A 2 29.23 -16.23 8.40
C LYS A 2 29.33 -16.35 9.93
N ALA A 3 30.52 -16.75 10.40
CA ALA A 3 30.99 -16.79 11.79
C ALA A 3 29.97 -17.24 12.87
N GLY A 4 29.94 -18.55 13.16
CA GLY A 4 29.57 -19.06 14.50
C GLY A 4 28.11 -18.94 14.97
N ARG A 5 27.20 -18.35 14.20
CA ARG A 5 25.76 -18.30 14.54
C ARG A 5 24.96 -19.18 13.59
N PRO A 6 24.17 -20.16 14.09
CA PRO A 6 23.26 -20.89 13.25
C PRO A 6 22.23 -19.90 12.68
N MET A 7 22.17 -19.80 11.36
CA MET A 7 21.18 -18.98 10.66
C MET A 7 20.11 -19.89 10.08
N VAL A 8 18.85 -19.55 10.34
CA VAL A 8 17.68 -20.23 9.78
C VAL A 8 16.83 -19.22 9.02
N ARG A 9 16.35 -19.60 7.84
CA ARG A 9 15.38 -18.85 7.04
C ARG A 9 14.04 -19.58 7.10
N VAL A 10 13.01 -18.92 7.62
CA VAL A 10 11.63 -19.43 7.58
C VAL A 10 10.90 -18.77 6.42
N THR A 11 10.25 -19.57 5.58
CA THR A 11 9.38 -19.10 4.49
C THR A 11 8.09 -19.91 4.49
N ALA A 12 6.97 -19.29 4.10
CA ALA A 12 5.71 -20.02 3.97
C ALA A 12 5.78 -21.05 2.83
N ILE A 13 5.23 -22.25 3.08
CA ILE A 13 5.26 -23.38 2.13
C ILE A 13 4.58 -23.03 0.81
N ASN A 14 3.52 -22.22 0.86
CA ASN A 14 2.76 -21.78 -0.31
C ASN A 14 2.96 -20.29 -0.61
N ALA A 15 4.10 -19.70 -0.24
CA ALA A 15 4.39 -18.33 -0.62
C ALA A 15 4.37 -18.22 -2.17
N PRO A 16 3.63 -17.25 -2.75
CA PRO A 16 3.73 -17.01 -4.18
C PRO A 16 5.18 -16.69 -4.51
N ARG A 17 5.66 -17.27 -5.61
CA ARG A 17 7.00 -16.92 -6.10
C ARG A 17 7.03 -15.42 -6.41
N ALA A 18 8.21 -14.80 -6.34
CA ALA A 18 8.33 -13.35 -6.48
C ALA A 18 7.80 -12.81 -7.82
N ASP A 19 7.85 -13.64 -8.87
CA ASP A 19 7.26 -13.44 -10.20
C ASP A 19 5.71 -13.57 -10.24
N GLN A 20 5.13 -14.26 -9.26
CA GLN A 20 3.67 -14.39 -9.07
C GLN A 20 3.09 -13.27 -8.19
N MET A 21 3.93 -12.56 -7.44
CA MET A 21 3.50 -11.36 -6.74
C MET A 21 3.23 -10.25 -7.76
N ARG A 22 1.96 -10.07 -8.14
CA ARG A 22 1.49 -8.81 -8.74
C ARG A 22 1.56 -7.72 -7.67
N ARG A 23 2.76 -7.22 -7.42
CA ARG A 23 2.96 -6.00 -6.64
C ARG A 23 2.21 -4.93 -7.41
N LEU A 24 1.14 -4.42 -6.80
CA LEU A 24 0.63 -3.12 -7.18
C LEU A 24 1.83 -2.19 -6.98
N GLY A 25 2.55 -1.88 -8.07
CA GLY A 25 3.50 -0.77 -8.05
C GLY A 25 2.71 0.52 -7.83
N PHE A 26 3.21 1.64 -8.33
CA PHE A 26 2.47 2.90 -8.24
C PHE A 26 1.21 2.97 -9.12
N MET A 27 0.78 1.86 -9.75
CA MET A 27 -0.29 1.88 -10.75
C MET A 27 -0.08 3.03 -11.76
N ALA A 28 1.18 3.34 -12.08
CA ALA A 28 1.53 4.51 -12.87
C ALA A 28 0.90 4.37 -14.27
N GLY A 29 0.08 5.34 -14.65
CA GLY A 29 -0.69 5.33 -15.90
C GLY A 29 -1.98 4.50 -15.87
N GLN A 30 -2.34 3.86 -14.76
CA GLN A 30 -3.62 3.15 -14.60
C GLN A 30 -4.74 4.07 -14.08
N ILE A 31 -4.38 5.23 -13.51
CA ILE A 31 -5.31 6.24 -13.01
C ILE A 31 -4.78 7.61 -13.44
N GLN A 32 -5.65 8.46 -13.97
CA GLN A 32 -5.38 9.89 -14.16
C GLN A 32 -5.72 10.59 -12.85
N VAL A 33 -4.72 11.12 -12.16
CA VAL A 33 -4.90 11.88 -10.93
C VAL A 33 -5.35 13.30 -11.32
N PRO A 34 -6.52 13.77 -10.88
CA PRO A 34 -6.94 15.16 -11.10
C PRO A 34 -6.04 16.15 -10.37
N ASP A 35 -5.93 17.38 -10.88
CA ASP A 35 -5.13 18.45 -10.25
C ASP A 35 -5.63 18.80 -8.84
N ASP A 36 -6.91 18.56 -8.54
CA ASP A 36 -7.58 18.88 -7.28
C ASP A 36 -7.72 17.68 -6.32
N PHE A 37 -7.02 16.57 -6.59
CA PHE A 37 -7.13 15.33 -5.81
C PHE A 37 -6.95 15.52 -4.29
N ASP A 38 -6.05 16.42 -3.88
CA ASP A 38 -5.80 16.74 -2.47
C ASP A 38 -7.01 17.37 -1.76
N THR A 39 -7.96 17.92 -2.54
CA THR A 39 -9.18 18.56 -2.05
C THR A 39 -10.46 17.83 -2.45
N LEU A 40 -10.34 16.74 -3.21
CA LEU A 40 -11.48 15.98 -3.71
C LEU A 40 -12.31 15.46 -2.53
N GLY A 41 -13.58 15.86 -2.49
CA GLY A 41 -14.51 15.46 -1.42
C GLY A 41 -14.37 16.23 -0.11
N ALA A 42 -13.62 17.33 -0.08
CA ALA A 42 -13.44 18.18 1.10
C ALA A 42 -14.77 18.59 1.75
N ASP A 43 -15.77 19.02 0.96
CA ASP A 43 -17.08 19.45 1.48
C ASP A 43 -17.86 18.30 2.15
N ALA A 44 -17.82 17.11 1.55
CA ALA A 44 -18.50 15.93 2.09
C ALA A 44 -17.84 15.46 3.39
N ILE A 45 -16.50 15.47 3.44
CA ILE A 45 -15.74 15.17 4.65
C ILE A 45 -16.04 16.22 5.73
N ALA A 46 -16.03 17.51 5.39
CA ALA A 46 -16.36 18.58 6.31
C ALA A 46 -17.77 18.39 6.89
N ALA A 47 -18.78 18.03 6.09
CA ALA A 47 -20.13 17.77 6.57
C ALA A 47 -20.21 16.58 7.55
N LEU A 48 -19.38 15.54 7.37
CA LEU A 48 -19.32 14.38 8.28
C LEU A 48 -18.70 14.73 9.65
N PHE A 49 -17.75 15.67 9.68
CA PHE A 49 -16.98 16.00 10.88
C PHE A 49 -17.31 17.36 11.49
N ALA A 50 -18.18 18.16 10.86
CA ALA A 50 -18.70 19.41 11.39
C ALA A 50 -19.80 19.18 12.44
N SER A 51 -19.64 18.17 13.31
CA SER A 51 -20.46 18.04 14.51
C SER A 51 -20.29 19.30 15.34
N LYS A 52 -21.33 20.13 15.33
CA LYS A 52 -21.50 21.28 16.22
C LYS A 52 -21.17 20.88 17.65
N GLN A 53 -20.48 21.79 18.34
CA GLN A 53 -20.30 21.79 19.79
C GLN A 53 -21.61 21.54 20.55
#